data_AF-A0A2H9SVP0-F1
#
_entry.id   AF-A0A2H9SVP0-F1
#
_cell.length_a   1.000
_cell.length_b   1.000
_cell.length_c   1.000
_cell.angle_alpha   90.00
_cell.angle_beta   90.00
_cell.angle_gamma   90.00
#
_symmetry.space_group_name_H-M   'P 1'
#
loop_
_entity.id
_entity.type
_entity.pdbx_description
1 polymer ?
#
loop_
_entity_poly.entity_id
_entity_poly.type
_entity_poly.pdbx_seq_one_letter_code
_entity_poly.pdbx_strand_id
1 'polypeptide(L)'
;MSFVVSQSVGNSYIYEGSNKIQPDPIKIFPDELVLGIFSHLNLATLGAICCVTKAWKRLATDPILWKIVIYREIAFGNDKWAQCFGPDVVKDEDQGEDFSSLPLDDFIADCKKFKSIFPERNAKDRPLLLVRLPKTLNGGLTLKSLDELAKKYFSNRDTGYRWISDSIMELGDKSIDKSCWVLMTKNVLPGSRGGSCRKQKEIIAELAEKSLIGYEAPKTLEAATCILSQHFWSNVCLFSDSYTRCQEADDIGTVIVGGFDEYGLDFRSQTYSSKKVGVVALKHCHPDISFDPLNSGDYWEEIIKENSTINNHWWEGEIIYDYSWGEGEIVIDHAWRDAVNDWHRRFWAMSDV
;
A
#
# COMPACT_ATOMS: atom_id res chain seq x y z
N MET A 1 -12.52 -52.14 -11.82
CA MET A 1 -13.62 -51.19 -12.14
C MET A 1 -12.97 -49.86 -12.48
N SER A 2 -13.30 -49.27 -13.63
CA SER A 2 -12.77 -47.98 -14.08
C SER A 2 -13.82 -46.88 -13.88
N PHE A 3 -13.51 -45.84 -13.11
CA PHE A 3 -14.37 -44.66 -13.02
C PHE A 3 -14.21 -43.82 -14.29
N VAL A 4 -15.30 -43.64 -15.03
CA VAL A 4 -15.38 -42.69 -16.15
C VAL A 4 -16.01 -41.42 -15.62
N VAL A 5 -15.25 -40.32 -15.57
CA VAL A 5 -15.77 -39.00 -15.20
C VAL A 5 -16.30 -38.32 -16.46
N SER A 6 -17.62 -38.29 -16.61
CA SER A 6 -18.28 -37.52 -17.66
C SER A 6 -18.19 -36.03 -17.36
N GLN A 7 -17.52 -35.24 -18.21
CA GLN A 7 -17.57 -33.79 -18.12
C GLN A 7 -18.99 -33.29 -18.43
N SER A 8 -19.57 -32.50 -17.54
CA SER A 8 -20.84 -31.83 -17.81
C SER A 8 -20.60 -30.73 -18.83
N VAL A 9 -21.22 -30.86 -20.00
CA VAL A 9 -21.32 -29.74 -20.96
C VAL A 9 -22.08 -28.60 -20.29
N GLY A 10 -21.60 -27.36 -20.48
CA GLY A 10 -22.20 -26.18 -19.86
C GLY A 10 -23.57 -25.86 -20.46
N ASN A 11 -24.61 -25.82 -19.62
CA ASN A 11 -25.92 -25.34 -20.01
C ASN A 11 -25.86 -23.83 -20.31
N SER A 12 -25.99 -23.47 -21.59
CA SER A 12 -26.29 -22.09 -21.98
C SER A 12 -27.73 -21.75 -21.59
N TYR A 13 -27.90 -20.91 -20.57
CA TYR A 13 -29.21 -20.42 -20.16
C TYR A 13 -29.65 -19.29 -21.09
N ILE A 14 -30.32 -19.65 -22.19
CA ILE A 14 -30.99 -18.67 -23.06
C ILE A 14 -32.19 -18.09 -22.29
N TYR A 15 -32.01 -16.90 -21.74
CA TYR A 15 -33.05 -16.17 -21.00
C TYR A 15 -34.05 -15.50 -21.96
N GLU A 16 -34.89 -16.30 -22.62
CA GLU A 16 -36.01 -15.78 -23.39
C GLU A 16 -37.02 -15.09 -22.46
N GLY A 17 -37.23 -13.78 -22.63
CA GLY A 17 -38.48 -13.15 -22.19
C GLY A 17 -38.46 -11.90 -21.30
N SER A 18 -37.40 -11.07 -21.26
CA SER A 18 -37.62 -9.65 -20.90
C SER A 18 -36.53 -8.69 -21.37
N ASN A 19 -36.77 -7.97 -22.47
CA ASN A 19 -36.02 -6.76 -22.85
C ASN A 19 -36.43 -5.54 -22.01
N LYS A 20 -36.46 -5.70 -20.68
CA LYS A 20 -36.61 -4.58 -19.75
C LYS A 20 -35.23 -3.95 -19.56
N ILE A 21 -35.04 -2.75 -20.11
CA ILE A 21 -33.84 -1.95 -19.85
C ILE A 21 -33.76 -1.71 -18.35
N GLN A 22 -32.76 -2.30 -17.69
CA GLN A 22 -32.53 -2.09 -16.27
C GLN A 22 -32.08 -0.64 -16.06
N PRO A 23 -32.73 0.13 -15.16
CA PRO A 23 -32.36 1.52 -14.95
C PRO A 23 -30.96 1.63 -14.36
N ASP A 24 -30.18 2.57 -14.89
CA ASP A 24 -28.81 2.90 -14.45
C ASP A 24 -28.80 3.33 -12.97
N PRO A 25 -28.14 2.59 -12.05
CA PRO A 25 -28.17 2.86 -10.61
C PRO A 25 -27.85 4.31 -10.21
N ILE A 26 -26.93 4.97 -10.93
CA ILE A 26 -26.51 6.36 -10.65
C ILE A 26 -27.59 7.39 -11.05
N LYS A 27 -28.67 6.94 -11.71
CA LYS A 27 -29.87 7.75 -11.98
C LYS A 27 -31.02 7.47 -11.00
N ILE A 28 -30.83 6.54 -10.06
CA ILE A 28 -31.85 6.10 -9.08
C ILE A 28 -31.44 6.52 -7.67
N PHE A 29 -30.19 6.27 -7.31
CA PHE A 29 -29.65 6.55 -5.98
C PHE A 29 -29.03 7.95 -5.90
N PRO A 30 -29.08 8.60 -4.72
CA PRO A 30 -28.28 9.80 -4.44
C PRO A 30 -26.78 9.55 -4.63
N ASP A 31 -26.03 10.60 -4.99
CA ASP A 31 -24.59 10.54 -5.23
C ASP A 31 -23.83 9.95 -4.02
N GLU A 32 -24.32 10.21 -2.80
CA GLU A 32 -23.74 9.74 -1.54
C GLU A 32 -23.80 8.23 -1.38
N LEU A 33 -24.93 7.59 -1.75
CA LEU A 33 -25.05 6.13 -1.70
C LEU A 33 -24.19 5.47 -2.78
N VAL A 34 -24.05 6.11 -3.94
CA VAL A 34 -23.16 5.64 -5.01
C VAL A 34 -21.70 5.70 -4.57
N LEU A 35 -21.28 6.80 -3.93
CA LEU A 35 -19.94 6.95 -3.35
C LEU A 35 -19.70 5.94 -2.22
N GLY A 36 -20.70 5.67 -1.37
CA GLY A 36 -20.65 4.62 -0.36
C GLY A 36 -20.41 3.23 -0.96
N ILE A 37 -21.17 2.85 -2.00
CA ILE A 37 -20.96 1.57 -2.72
C ILE A 37 -19.58 1.56 -3.40
N PHE A 38 -19.18 2.65 -4.06
CA PHE A 38 -17.85 2.76 -4.68
C PHE A 38 -16.71 2.62 -3.66
N SER A 39 -16.87 3.08 -2.42
CA SER A 39 -15.85 2.98 -1.37
C SER A 39 -15.43 1.53 -1.08
N HIS A 40 -16.34 0.57 -1.25
CA HIS A 40 -16.07 -0.86 -1.07
C HIS A 40 -15.41 -1.53 -2.28
N LEU A 41 -15.35 -0.87 -3.44
CA LEU A 41 -14.74 -1.42 -4.64
C LEU A 41 -13.22 -1.40 -4.59
N ASN A 42 -12.61 -2.39 -5.25
CA ASN A 42 -11.15 -2.44 -5.39
C ASN A 42 -10.65 -1.46 -6.46
N LEU A 43 -9.36 -1.11 -6.38
CA LEU A 43 -8.73 -0.10 -7.23
C LEU A 43 -8.87 -0.39 -8.74
N ALA A 44 -8.91 -1.66 -9.15
CA ALA A 44 -9.06 -2.05 -10.55
C ALA A 44 -10.53 -1.92 -11.01
N THR A 45 -11.50 -2.32 -10.18
CA THR A 45 -12.93 -2.13 -10.47
C THR A 45 -13.31 -0.64 -10.50
N LEU A 46 -12.80 0.17 -9.55
CA LEU A 46 -12.97 1.62 -9.56
C LEU A 46 -12.36 2.26 -10.82
N GLY A 47 -11.16 1.82 -11.21
CA GLY A 47 -10.52 2.25 -12.45
C GLY A 47 -11.32 1.90 -13.72
N ALA A 48 -11.94 0.72 -13.78
CA ALA A 48 -12.82 0.33 -14.89
C ALA A 48 -14.13 1.14 -14.92
N ILE A 49 -14.67 1.48 -13.74
CA ILE A 49 -15.88 2.29 -13.59
C ILE A 49 -15.71 3.72 -14.14
N CYS A 50 -14.51 4.30 -14.05
CA CYS A 50 -14.17 5.57 -14.70
C CYS A 50 -14.36 5.57 -16.24
N CYS A 51 -14.51 4.39 -16.87
CA CYS A 51 -14.72 4.24 -18.31
C CYS A 51 -16.18 3.97 -18.71
N VAL A 52 -17.12 3.81 -17.76
CA VAL A 52 -18.51 3.40 -18.04
C VAL A 52 -19.33 4.54 -18.68
N THR A 53 -19.46 5.68 -18.00
CA THR A 53 -20.07 6.91 -18.56
C THR A 53 -19.48 8.14 -17.89
N LYS A 54 -19.80 9.34 -18.40
CA LYS A 54 -19.40 10.61 -17.74
C LYS A 54 -19.94 10.76 -16.31
N ALA A 55 -21.14 10.24 -16.03
CA ALA A 55 -21.75 10.30 -14.69
C ALA A 55 -21.05 9.36 -13.70
N TRP A 56 -20.79 8.12 -14.13
CA TRP A 56 -19.99 7.15 -13.38
C TRP A 56 -18.57 7.68 -13.14
N LYS A 57 -17.91 8.23 -14.17
CA LYS A 57 -16.58 8.86 -14.05
C LYS A 57 -16.55 9.99 -13.03
N ARG A 58 -17.50 10.94 -13.07
CA ARG A 58 -17.57 12.09 -12.14
C ARG A 58 -17.45 11.65 -10.68
N LEU A 59 -18.25 10.67 -10.27
CA LEU A 59 -18.28 10.15 -8.90
C LEU A 59 -17.07 9.27 -8.60
N ALA A 60 -16.64 8.46 -9.58
CA ALA A 60 -15.47 7.60 -9.44
C ALA A 60 -14.13 8.35 -9.41
N THR A 61 -14.09 9.64 -9.78
CA THR A 61 -12.92 10.51 -9.64
C THR A 61 -12.89 11.30 -8.33
N ASP A 62 -13.78 11.04 -7.38
CA ASP A 62 -13.77 11.70 -6.07
C ASP A 62 -12.45 11.44 -5.30
N PRO A 63 -11.72 12.48 -4.82
CA PRO A 63 -10.42 12.29 -4.16
C PRO A 63 -10.49 11.48 -2.86
N ILE A 64 -11.58 11.61 -2.08
CA ILE A 64 -11.74 10.93 -0.79
C ILE A 64 -11.98 9.44 -1.03
N LEU A 65 -12.78 9.09 -2.03
CA LEU A 65 -12.95 7.73 -2.53
C LEU A 65 -11.61 7.09 -2.94
N TRP A 66 -10.76 7.79 -3.70
CA TRP A 66 -9.41 7.28 -4.00
C TRP A 66 -8.54 7.16 -2.74
N LYS A 67 -8.65 8.08 -1.77
CA LYS A 67 -7.96 8.01 -0.47
C LYS A 67 -8.34 6.75 0.30
N ILE A 68 -9.64 6.44 0.42
CA ILE A 68 -10.18 5.25 1.08
C ILE A 68 -9.65 3.96 0.42
N VAL A 69 -9.75 3.84 -0.91
CA VAL A 69 -9.33 2.62 -1.62
C VAL A 69 -7.79 2.47 -1.61
N ILE A 70 -7.04 3.57 -1.68
CA ILE A 70 -5.56 3.52 -1.58
C ILE A 70 -5.10 3.15 -0.17
N TYR A 71 -5.74 3.69 0.88
CA TYR A 71 -5.49 3.29 2.27
C TYR A 71 -5.75 1.79 2.45
N ARG A 72 -6.93 1.31 2.06
CA ARG A 72 -7.32 -0.10 2.23
C ARG A 72 -6.41 -1.06 1.45
N GLU A 73 -6.06 -0.75 0.19
CA GLU A 73 -5.47 -1.74 -0.74
C GLU A 73 -3.98 -1.56 -1.07
N ILE A 74 -3.34 -0.50 -0.58
CA ILE A 74 -1.93 -0.20 -0.89
C ILE A 74 -1.14 0.21 0.34
N ALA A 75 -1.71 1.10 1.17
CA ALA A 75 -1.05 1.58 2.36
C ALA A 75 -0.99 0.49 3.45
N PHE A 76 0.13 0.41 4.17
CA PHE A 76 0.25 -0.36 5.40
C PHE A 76 0.16 0.60 6.59
N GLY A 77 -1.07 0.89 7.03
CA GLY A 77 -1.39 1.82 8.11
C GLY A 77 -1.46 1.16 9.48
N ASN A 78 -1.94 1.92 10.47
CA ASN A 78 -2.22 1.42 11.82
C ASN A 78 -3.29 0.33 11.78
N ASP A 79 -4.24 0.39 10.83
CA ASP A 79 -5.22 -0.66 10.56
C ASP A 79 -4.58 -2.04 10.39
N LYS A 80 -3.46 -2.11 9.67
CA LYS A 80 -2.77 -3.35 9.32
C LYS A 80 -1.74 -3.77 10.35
N TRP A 81 -1.10 -2.84 11.05
CA TRP A 81 -0.36 -3.16 12.28
C TRP A 81 -1.29 -3.85 13.29
N ALA A 82 -2.50 -3.30 13.52
CA ALA A 82 -3.51 -3.90 14.39
C ALA A 82 -4.03 -5.26 13.89
N GLN A 83 -4.30 -5.42 12.59
CA GLN A 83 -4.70 -6.73 12.03
C GLN A 83 -3.60 -7.79 12.11
N CYS A 84 -2.33 -7.42 11.86
CA CYS A 84 -1.21 -8.36 11.90
C CYS A 84 -0.82 -8.77 13.32
N PHE A 85 -0.97 -7.90 14.33
CA PHE A 85 -0.40 -8.13 15.68
C PHE A 85 -1.36 -7.95 16.86
N GLY A 86 -2.57 -7.43 16.65
CA GLY A 86 -3.52 -7.04 17.69
C GLY A 86 -3.50 -5.52 17.93
N PRO A 87 -4.61 -4.91 18.37
CA PRO A 87 -4.74 -3.45 18.48
C PRO A 87 -3.76 -2.83 19.49
N ASP A 88 -3.33 -3.60 20.50
CA ASP A 88 -2.40 -3.14 21.54
C ASP A 88 -1.06 -2.60 21.02
N VAL A 89 -0.63 -2.99 19.81
CA VAL A 89 0.66 -2.51 19.26
C VAL A 89 0.60 -1.08 18.73
N VAL A 90 -0.59 -0.53 18.44
CA VAL A 90 -0.81 0.85 17.94
C VAL A 90 -1.84 1.63 18.75
N LYS A 91 -2.20 1.15 19.95
CA LYS A 91 -3.20 1.79 20.84
C LYS A 91 -2.85 3.22 21.26
N ASP A 92 -1.56 3.56 21.24
CA ASP A 92 -1.01 4.86 21.63
C ASP A 92 -0.75 5.78 20.40
N GLU A 93 -1.12 5.33 19.19
CA GLU A 93 -1.13 6.14 17.96
C GLU A 93 -2.46 6.84 17.73
N ASP A 94 -2.41 8.04 17.17
CA ASP A 94 -3.59 8.74 16.66
C ASP A 94 -4.09 8.08 15.36
N GLN A 95 -5.29 7.50 15.44
CA GLN A 95 -5.95 6.83 14.31
C GLN A 95 -6.55 7.84 13.31
N GLY A 96 -6.90 9.03 13.77
CA GLY A 96 -7.33 10.15 12.93
C GLY A 96 -6.15 10.72 12.13
N GLU A 97 -4.98 10.89 12.76
CA GLU A 97 -3.75 11.28 12.06
C GLU A 97 -3.39 10.27 10.98
N ASP A 98 -3.52 8.96 11.21
CA ASP A 98 -3.11 7.93 10.25
C ASP A 98 -3.79 8.07 8.87
N PHE A 99 -5.12 8.12 8.83
CA PHE A 99 -5.86 8.30 7.59
C PHE A 99 -5.78 9.74 7.05
N SER A 100 -5.89 10.76 7.91
CA SER A 100 -5.87 12.16 7.46
C SER A 100 -4.52 12.56 6.84
N SER A 101 -3.40 12.12 7.42
CA SER A 101 -2.04 12.39 6.92
C SER A 101 -1.60 11.53 5.73
N LEU A 102 -2.44 10.60 5.24
CA LEU A 102 -2.12 9.75 4.10
C LEU A 102 -1.83 10.60 2.84
N PRO A 103 -0.60 10.52 2.28
CA PRO A 103 -0.08 11.46 1.28
C PRO A 103 -0.56 11.10 -0.14
N LEU A 104 -1.79 11.46 -0.47
CA LEU A 104 -2.52 10.92 -1.62
C LEU A 104 -1.94 11.41 -2.96
N ASP A 105 -1.87 12.73 -3.13
CA ASP A 105 -1.42 13.35 -4.38
C ASP A 105 0.05 13.02 -4.64
N ASP A 106 0.83 13.03 -3.56
CA ASP A 106 2.25 12.72 -3.50
C ASP A 106 2.53 11.27 -3.95
N PHE A 107 1.75 10.30 -3.46
CA PHE A 107 1.79 8.90 -3.90
C PHE A 107 1.34 8.71 -5.35
N ILE A 108 0.26 9.36 -5.79
CA ILE A 108 -0.24 9.25 -7.16
C ILE A 108 0.76 9.86 -8.16
N ALA A 109 1.39 10.99 -7.82
CA ALA A 109 2.42 11.63 -8.63
C ALA A 109 3.65 10.72 -8.76
N ASP A 110 4.13 10.14 -7.66
CA ASP A 110 5.33 9.31 -7.69
C ASP A 110 5.08 7.93 -8.33
N CYS A 111 3.89 7.33 -8.18
CA CYS A 111 3.51 6.16 -8.95
C CYS A 111 3.57 6.38 -10.47
N LYS A 112 3.18 7.57 -10.95
CA LYS A 112 3.31 7.93 -12.38
C LYS A 112 4.79 8.06 -12.78
N LYS A 113 5.64 8.65 -11.95
CA LYS A 113 7.10 8.79 -12.20
C LYS A 113 7.82 7.43 -12.20
N PHE A 114 7.60 6.58 -11.20
CA PHE A 114 8.31 5.29 -11.10
C PHE A 114 7.93 4.28 -12.20
N LYS A 115 6.79 4.46 -12.89
CA LYS A 115 6.44 3.67 -14.08
C LYS A 115 7.43 3.87 -15.24
N SER A 116 8.10 5.02 -15.36
CA SER A 116 9.14 5.24 -16.38
C SER A 116 10.54 4.80 -15.95
N ILE A 117 10.77 4.62 -14.64
CA ILE A 117 12.04 4.15 -14.06
C ILE A 117 12.12 2.61 -14.10
N PHE A 118 10.99 1.92 -13.99
CA PHE A 118 10.88 0.45 -14.06
C PHE A 118 9.96 0.00 -15.22
N PRO A 119 10.25 0.35 -16.49
CA PRO A 119 9.37 0.09 -17.63
C PRO A 119 9.16 -1.40 -17.92
N GLU A 120 10.07 -2.27 -17.47
CA GLU A 120 9.97 -3.74 -17.58
C GLU A 120 8.97 -4.39 -16.60
N ARG A 121 8.32 -3.61 -15.73
CA ARG A 121 7.33 -4.11 -14.76
C ARG A 121 5.91 -4.03 -15.31
N ASN A 122 5.15 -5.11 -15.12
CA ASN A 122 3.70 -5.12 -15.36
C ASN A 122 3.02 -4.05 -14.49
N ALA A 123 1.94 -3.43 -14.98
CA ALA A 123 1.19 -2.42 -14.22
C ALA A 123 0.57 -2.93 -12.88
N LYS A 124 0.55 -4.25 -12.66
CA LYS A 124 0.18 -4.90 -11.39
C LYS A 124 1.31 -4.88 -10.36
N ASP A 125 2.57 -4.89 -10.79
CA ASP A 125 3.77 -4.76 -9.96
C ASP A 125 3.94 -3.28 -9.56
N ARG A 126 3.11 -2.79 -8.62
CA ARG A 126 3.25 -1.44 -8.06
C ARG A 126 4.70 -1.28 -7.53
N PRO A 127 5.52 -0.35 -8.06
CA PRO A 127 6.96 -0.29 -7.76
C PRO A 127 7.27 0.27 -6.36
N LEU A 128 6.28 0.92 -5.72
CA LEU A 128 6.37 1.54 -4.40
C LEU A 128 5.62 0.73 -3.34
N LEU A 129 6.14 0.81 -2.11
CA LEU A 129 5.41 0.62 -0.85
C LEU A 129 4.96 1.99 -0.34
N LEU A 130 3.82 2.03 0.34
CA LEU A 130 3.38 3.15 1.17
C LEU A 130 3.14 2.59 2.59
N VAL A 131 3.96 2.98 3.55
CA VAL A 131 3.99 2.35 4.89
C VAL A 131 3.95 3.43 5.96
N ARG A 132 3.11 3.23 6.98
CA ARG A 132 3.13 4.02 8.19
C ARG A 132 4.21 3.48 9.11
N LEU A 133 5.11 4.37 9.53
CA LEU A 133 6.06 4.15 10.62
C LEU A 133 5.41 4.74 11.89
N PRO A 134 4.81 3.93 12.78
CA PRO A 134 4.11 4.45 13.96
C PRO A 134 5.10 4.57 15.11
N LYS A 135 5.27 5.76 15.68
CA LYS A 135 6.28 6.05 16.71
C LYS A 135 6.17 5.11 17.90
N THR A 136 4.96 4.84 18.35
CA THR A 136 4.62 4.09 19.56
C THR A 136 4.49 2.59 19.31
N LEU A 137 4.81 2.09 18.11
CA LEU A 137 4.62 0.68 17.76
C LEU A 137 5.24 -0.26 18.81
N ASN A 138 4.38 -1.03 19.50
CA ASN A 138 4.77 -1.92 20.61
C ASN A 138 5.62 -1.20 21.69
N GLY A 139 5.21 0.03 22.05
CA GLY A 139 5.90 0.90 23.01
C GLY A 139 7.01 1.78 22.41
N GLY A 140 7.40 1.56 21.16
CA GLY A 140 8.40 2.37 20.45
C GLY A 140 8.97 1.65 19.23
N LEU A 141 8.78 2.19 18.02
CA LEU A 141 9.31 1.60 16.78
C LEU A 141 10.84 1.61 16.78
N THR A 142 11.43 0.43 16.93
CA THR A 142 12.87 0.16 17.01
C THR A 142 13.16 -1.16 16.30
N LEU A 143 14.42 -1.50 16.03
CA LEU A 143 14.73 -2.86 15.53
C LEU A 143 14.32 -3.92 16.57
N LYS A 144 14.50 -3.62 17.86
CA LYS A 144 14.10 -4.50 18.95
C LYS A 144 12.59 -4.75 19.02
N SER A 145 11.75 -3.72 18.87
CA SER A 145 10.29 -3.94 18.87
C SER A 145 9.80 -4.65 17.61
N LEU A 146 10.43 -4.42 16.45
CA LEU A 146 10.20 -5.19 15.24
C LEU A 146 10.66 -6.64 15.35
N ASP A 147 11.75 -6.94 16.06
CA ASP A 147 12.24 -8.29 16.32
C ASP A 147 11.20 -9.11 17.09
N GLU A 148 10.63 -8.56 18.17
CA GLU A 148 9.57 -9.22 18.94
C GLU A 148 8.29 -9.45 18.12
N LEU A 149 7.90 -8.50 17.27
CA LEU A 149 6.77 -8.69 16.35
C LEU A 149 7.06 -9.77 15.30
N ALA A 150 8.28 -9.78 14.73
CA ALA A 150 8.67 -10.72 13.69
C ALA A 150 8.77 -12.18 14.19
N LYS A 151 9.00 -12.43 15.49
CA LYS A 151 8.95 -13.78 16.10
C LYS A 151 7.60 -14.48 15.91
N LYS A 152 6.50 -13.74 15.72
CA LYS A 152 5.19 -14.31 15.36
C LYS A 152 5.22 -15.07 14.02
N TYR A 153 6.08 -14.64 13.10
CA TYR A 153 6.24 -15.23 11.76
C TYR A 153 7.47 -16.17 11.69
N PHE A 154 8.53 -15.89 12.45
CA PHE A 154 9.81 -16.63 12.43
C PHE A 154 10.10 -17.32 13.77
N SER A 155 9.14 -18.08 14.29
CA SER A 155 9.18 -18.70 15.63
C SER A 155 10.18 -19.85 15.82
N ASN A 156 11.03 -20.14 14.82
CA ASN A 156 12.10 -21.13 14.87
C ASN A 156 13.48 -20.52 15.23
N ARG A 157 13.49 -19.32 15.79
CA ARG A 157 14.66 -18.49 16.14
C ARG A 157 14.41 -17.75 17.45
N ASP A 158 15.50 -17.43 18.17
CA ASP A 158 15.46 -16.57 19.37
C ASP A 158 15.20 -15.08 19.01
N THR A 159 15.56 -14.70 17.78
CA THR A 159 15.31 -13.42 17.12
C THR A 159 14.24 -13.57 16.03
N GLY A 160 13.40 -12.56 15.82
CA GLY A 160 12.51 -12.49 14.65
C GLY A 160 13.25 -12.26 13.32
N TYR A 161 14.57 -12.14 13.36
CA TYR A 161 15.45 -11.99 12.21
C TYR A 161 16.26 -13.26 11.91
N ARG A 162 16.69 -13.38 10.65
CA ARG A 162 17.59 -14.45 10.19
C ARG A 162 18.98 -14.32 10.78
N TRP A 163 19.50 -13.09 10.72
CA TRP A 163 20.78 -12.69 11.28
C TRP A 163 20.85 -11.17 11.42
N ILE A 164 21.44 -10.72 12.52
CA ILE A 164 21.77 -9.34 12.84
C ILE A 164 23.01 -9.37 13.73
N SER A 165 23.91 -8.38 13.61
CA SER A 165 25.03 -8.21 14.55
C SER A 165 24.64 -7.30 15.71
N ASP A 166 25.27 -7.49 16.87
CA ASP A 166 25.07 -6.63 18.04
C ASP A 166 25.30 -5.15 17.70
N SER A 167 26.31 -4.85 16.86
CA SER A 167 26.59 -3.50 16.35
C SER A 167 25.42 -2.85 15.60
N ILE A 168 24.60 -3.62 14.88
CA ILE A 168 23.42 -3.12 14.17
C ILE A 168 22.23 -3.03 15.14
N MET A 169 22.13 -3.94 16.12
CA MET A 169 21.10 -3.87 17.16
C MET A 169 21.27 -2.61 18.05
N GLU A 170 22.50 -2.27 18.45
CA GLU A 170 22.82 -1.04 19.20
C GLU A 170 22.47 0.24 18.42
N LEU A 171 22.60 0.23 17.09
CA LEU A 171 22.10 1.33 16.24
C LEU A 171 20.56 1.37 16.19
N GLY A 172 19.91 0.21 16.33
CA GLY A 172 18.48 -0.03 16.19
C GLY A 172 17.60 0.28 17.40
N ASP A 173 18.16 0.49 18.60
CA ASP A 173 17.44 0.93 19.81
C ASP A 173 16.93 2.39 19.71
N LYS A 174 17.31 3.13 18.67
CA LYS A 174 16.85 4.51 18.41
C LYS A 174 15.46 4.51 17.78
N SER A 175 14.46 4.91 18.56
CA SER A 175 13.10 5.14 18.07
C SER A 175 13.01 6.41 17.19
N ILE A 176 11.96 6.50 16.37
CA ILE A 176 11.64 7.68 15.56
C ILE A 176 11.00 8.79 16.39
N ASP A 177 11.32 10.06 16.08
CA ASP A 177 10.84 11.21 16.86
C ASP A 177 9.33 11.46 16.75
N LYS A 178 8.74 11.11 15.60
CA LYS A 178 7.31 11.26 15.28
C LYS A 178 6.88 10.15 14.33
N SER A 179 5.61 9.77 14.37
CA SER A 179 5.01 8.87 13.39
C SER A 179 5.02 9.53 12.01
N CYS A 180 5.28 8.78 10.94
CA CYS A 180 5.29 9.33 9.57
C CYS A 180 4.88 8.30 8.52
N TRP A 181 4.43 8.79 7.36
CA TRP A 181 4.27 7.97 6.15
C TRP A 181 5.60 7.95 5.37
N VAL A 182 5.98 6.80 4.82
CA VAL A 182 7.11 6.67 3.91
C VAL A 182 6.74 5.97 2.61
N LEU A 183 7.33 6.45 1.51
CA LEU A 183 7.31 5.79 0.19
C LEU A 183 8.67 5.15 -0.07
N MET A 184 8.71 3.84 -0.34
CA MET A 184 9.96 3.10 -0.61
C MET A 184 9.85 2.21 -1.83
N THR A 185 10.88 2.13 -2.68
CA THR A 185 10.87 1.23 -3.84
C THR A 185 10.98 -0.25 -3.43
N LYS A 186 10.08 -1.10 -3.94
CA LYS A 186 10.06 -2.58 -3.68
C LYS A 186 11.28 -3.31 -4.21
N ASN A 187 12.08 -2.65 -5.04
CA ASN A 187 13.27 -3.18 -5.68
C ASN A 187 14.39 -2.12 -5.57
N VAL A 188 15.64 -2.58 -5.60
CA VAL A 188 16.79 -1.69 -5.72
C VAL A 188 16.79 -1.01 -7.10
N LEU A 189 17.22 0.26 -7.15
CA LEU A 189 17.20 1.09 -8.34
C LEU A 189 18.03 0.47 -9.49
N PRO A 190 17.62 0.62 -10.76
CA PRO A 190 18.37 0.12 -11.91
C PRO A 190 19.82 0.61 -11.92
N GLY A 191 20.76 -0.24 -12.32
CA GLY A 191 22.19 0.11 -12.37
C GLY A 191 22.89 0.31 -11.01
N SER A 192 22.18 0.22 -9.87
CA SER A 192 22.75 0.36 -8.52
C SER A 192 23.43 -0.94 -8.02
N ARG A 193 22.94 -2.11 -8.42
CA ARG A 193 23.48 -3.43 -8.02
C ARG A 193 24.96 -3.56 -8.35
N GLY A 194 25.78 -3.92 -7.37
CA GLY A 194 27.24 -4.05 -7.53
C GLY A 194 28.02 -2.74 -7.60
N GLY A 195 27.35 -1.58 -7.48
CA GLY A 195 28.00 -0.28 -7.42
C GLY A 195 28.81 -0.06 -6.14
N SER A 196 29.70 0.94 -6.16
CA SER A 196 30.29 1.50 -4.95
C SER A 196 29.23 2.30 -4.17
N CYS A 197 29.45 2.54 -2.87
CA CYS A 197 28.59 3.40 -2.06
C CYS A 197 28.42 4.80 -2.70
N ARG A 198 29.50 5.36 -3.27
CA ARG A 198 29.44 6.64 -4.00
C ARG A 198 28.50 6.57 -5.21
N LYS A 199 28.62 5.55 -6.07
CA LYS A 199 27.71 5.36 -7.23
C LYS A 199 26.26 5.19 -6.80
N GLN A 200 26.01 4.50 -5.69
CA GLN A 200 24.66 4.31 -5.17
C GLN A 200 24.05 5.62 -4.66
N LYS A 201 24.85 6.49 -4.02
CA LYS A 201 24.44 7.86 -3.66
C LYS A 201 24.27 8.78 -4.89
N GLU A 202 25.13 8.66 -5.90
CA GLU A 202 25.00 9.37 -7.18
C GLU A 202 23.65 9.07 -7.87
N ILE A 203 23.26 7.79 -7.95
CA ILE A 203 21.97 7.36 -8.55
C ILE A 203 20.76 7.90 -7.78
N ILE A 204 20.83 7.98 -6.45
CA ILE A 204 19.75 8.55 -5.63
C ILE A 204 19.67 10.07 -5.83
N ALA A 205 20.81 10.77 -5.88
CA ALA A 205 20.81 12.21 -6.13
C ALA A 205 20.25 12.56 -7.52
N GLU A 206 20.62 11.80 -8.55
CA GLU A 206 20.08 11.91 -9.91
C GLU A 206 18.56 11.62 -9.95
N LEU A 207 18.08 10.68 -9.15
CA LEU A 207 16.64 10.40 -8.99
C LEU A 207 15.91 11.55 -8.27
N ALA A 208 16.48 12.08 -7.18
CA ALA A 208 15.92 13.19 -6.43
C ALA A 208 15.81 14.46 -7.30
N GLU A 209 16.86 14.79 -8.05
CA GLU A 209 16.90 15.89 -9.01
C GLU A 209 15.83 15.73 -10.10
N LYS A 210 15.76 14.56 -10.78
CA LYS A 210 14.79 14.31 -11.85
C LYS A 210 13.34 14.21 -11.39
N SER A 211 13.09 13.77 -10.16
CA SER A 211 11.74 13.67 -9.58
C SER A 211 11.28 14.95 -8.90
N LEU A 212 12.19 15.92 -8.72
CA LEU A 212 12.04 17.16 -7.93
C LEU A 212 11.63 16.90 -6.47
N ILE A 213 12.12 15.80 -5.88
CA ILE A 213 11.70 15.29 -4.58
C ILE A 213 12.89 14.80 -3.76
N GLY A 214 12.82 14.99 -2.44
CA GLY A 214 13.78 14.44 -1.47
C GLY A 214 13.69 12.93 -1.29
N TYR A 215 14.03 12.16 -2.34
CA TYR A 215 14.33 10.74 -2.21
C TYR A 215 15.76 10.55 -1.69
N GLU A 216 15.90 9.76 -0.63
CA GLU A 216 17.18 9.38 -0.02
C GLU A 216 17.36 7.85 0.02
N ALA A 217 18.52 7.38 0.50
CA ALA A 217 18.67 5.98 0.91
C ALA A 217 17.92 5.80 2.24
N PRO A 218 17.26 4.66 2.50
CA PRO A 218 16.56 4.45 3.77
C PRO A 218 17.55 4.31 4.92
N LYS A 219 17.12 4.65 6.13
CA LYS A 219 17.76 4.18 7.36
C LYS A 219 17.46 2.69 7.57
N THR A 220 18.23 2.03 8.43
CA THR A 220 18.16 0.59 8.68
C THR A 220 16.81 0.17 9.26
N LEU A 221 16.30 0.95 10.22
CA LEU A 221 14.96 0.78 10.79
C LEU A 221 13.85 0.98 9.74
N GLU A 222 13.94 2.02 8.92
CA GLU A 222 12.94 2.37 7.90
C GLU A 222 12.86 1.28 6.82
N ALA A 223 14.01 0.80 6.33
CA ALA A 223 14.11 -0.31 5.38
C ALA A 223 13.51 -1.59 5.96
N ALA A 224 13.91 -1.97 7.18
CA ALA A 224 13.40 -3.17 7.84
C ALA A 224 11.89 -3.12 8.03
N THR A 225 11.36 -1.99 8.52
CA THR A 225 9.91 -1.80 8.72
C THR A 225 9.15 -1.97 7.41
N CYS A 226 9.60 -1.35 6.32
CA CYS A 226 8.94 -1.43 5.02
C CYS A 226 8.99 -2.84 4.42
N ILE A 227 10.14 -3.52 4.51
CA ILE A 227 10.33 -4.88 4.00
C ILE A 227 9.46 -5.89 4.76
N LEU A 228 9.46 -5.80 6.09
CA LEU A 228 8.67 -6.68 6.95
C LEU A 228 7.17 -6.42 6.81
N SER A 229 6.71 -5.17 6.70
CA SER A 229 5.30 -4.81 6.49
C SER A 229 4.69 -5.49 5.26
N GLN A 230 5.41 -5.52 4.13
CA GLN A 230 4.98 -6.25 2.92
C GLN A 230 4.84 -7.76 3.20
N HIS A 231 5.79 -8.35 3.93
CA HIS A 231 5.72 -9.77 4.29
C HIS A 231 4.55 -10.06 5.25
N PHE A 232 4.40 -9.29 6.33
CA PHE A 232 3.34 -9.47 7.34
C PHE A 232 1.93 -9.42 6.74
N TRP A 233 1.71 -8.56 5.74
CA TRP A 233 0.42 -8.44 5.03
C TRP A 233 0.14 -9.54 4.01
N SER A 234 1.18 -10.03 3.31
CA SER A 234 0.99 -10.75 2.04
C SER A 234 1.85 -11.99 1.85
N ASN A 235 2.67 -12.34 2.83
CA ASN A 235 3.69 -13.39 2.79
C ASN A 235 4.73 -13.23 1.64
N VAL A 236 4.89 -12.02 1.09
CA VAL A 236 5.86 -11.72 0.03
C VAL A 236 7.18 -11.24 0.62
N CYS A 237 8.22 -12.08 0.54
CA CYS A 237 9.59 -11.73 0.93
C CYS A 237 10.25 -10.84 -0.14
N LEU A 238 10.36 -9.53 0.13
CA LEU A 238 11.15 -8.63 -0.72
C LEU A 238 12.65 -8.84 -0.49
N PHE A 239 13.47 -8.57 -1.52
CA PHE A 239 14.94 -8.66 -1.46
C PHE A 239 15.50 -10.04 -1.08
N SER A 240 14.87 -11.14 -1.53
CA SER A 240 15.38 -12.50 -1.26
C SER A 240 16.74 -12.80 -1.90
N ASP A 241 17.00 -12.29 -3.10
CA ASP A 241 18.28 -12.48 -3.81
C ASP A 241 19.34 -11.41 -3.47
N SER A 242 18.94 -10.32 -2.81
CA SER A 242 19.62 -9.03 -2.82
C SER A 242 19.51 -8.26 -1.50
N TYR A 243 20.17 -7.11 -1.43
CA TYR A 243 20.15 -6.22 -0.27
C TYR A 243 20.09 -4.76 -0.74
N THR A 244 19.44 -3.89 0.04
CA THR A 244 19.64 -2.44 -0.06
C THR A 244 20.76 -2.01 0.88
N ARG A 245 21.56 -1.04 0.46
CA ARG A 245 22.39 -0.24 1.38
C ARG A 245 21.51 0.76 2.13
N CYS A 246 21.82 0.99 3.40
CA CYS A 246 21.18 2.00 4.24
C CYS A 246 22.08 3.23 4.42
N GLN A 247 21.61 4.25 5.15
CA GLN A 247 22.42 5.45 5.44
C GLN A 247 23.57 5.18 6.41
N GLU A 248 23.33 4.31 7.39
CA GLU A 248 24.21 4.08 8.53
C GLU A 248 25.45 3.25 8.18
N ALA A 249 26.51 3.48 8.94
CA ALA A 249 27.67 2.61 8.98
C ALA A 249 28.05 2.34 10.44
N ASP A 250 28.55 1.15 10.70
CA ASP A 250 29.22 0.78 11.95
C ASP A 250 30.75 0.74 11.74
N ASP A 251 31.49 0.28 12.74
CA ASP A 251 32.95 0.12 12.69
C ASP A 251 33.43 -0.87 11.60
N ILE A 252 32.53 -1.71 11.06
CA ILE A 252 32.84 -2.70 10.02
C ILE A 252 32.57 -2.12 8.64
N GLY A 253 31.46 -1.41 8.41
CA GLY A 253 31.14 -0.84 7.10
C GLY A 253 29.74 -0.26 7.00
N THR A 254 29.25 -0.02 5.77
CA THR A 254 27.84 0.43 5.62
C THR A 254 26.88 -0.70 5.90
N VAL A 255 25.80 -0.40 6.62
CA VAL A 255 24.72 -1.35 6.88
C VAL A 255 23.97 -1.65 5.58
N ILE A 256 23.61 -2.93 5.40
CA ILE A 256 22.79 -3.44 4.32
C ILE A 256 21.67 -4.32 4.90
N VAL A 257 20.48 -4.25 4.32
CA VAL A 257 19.28 -4.97 4.75
C VAL A 257 18.68 -5.72 3.56
N GLY A 258 18.31 -6.99 3.74
CA GLY A 258 17.76 -7.83 2.67
C GLY A 258 17.95 -9.33 2.95
N GLY A 259 18.29 -10.11 1.93
CA GLY A 259 18.58 -11.54 2.05
C GLY A 259 17.41 -12.38 2.58
N PHE A 260 16.18 -11.91 2.38
CA PHE A 260 14.97 -12.40 3.04
C PHE A 260 14.55 -13.79 2.51
N ASP A 261 14.55 -14.80 3.37
CA ASP A 261 13.96 -16.11 3.10
C ASP A 261 13.11 -16.62 4.27
N GLU A 262 12.85 -17.93 4.32
CA GLU A 262 12.03 -18.61 5.34
C GLU A 262 12.54 -18.46 6.79
N TYR A 263 13.76 -17.95 6.99
CA TYR A 263 14.32 -17.63 8.31
C TYR A 263 14.21 -16.15 8.69
N GLY A 264 13.56 -15.32 7.87
CA GLY A 264 13.38 -13.89 8.12
C GLY A 264 14.39 -12.99 7.41
N LEU A 265 14.51 -11.76 7.91
CA LEU A 265 15.33 -10.68 7.33
C LEU A 265 16.79 -10.73 7.80
N ASP A 266 17.72 -10.34 6.93
CA ASP A 266 19.18 -10.38 7.15
C ASP A 266 19.79 -8.96 7.15
N PHE A 267 20.51 -8.62 8.22
CA PHE A 267 21.11 -7.31 8.47
C PHE A 267 22.63 -7.46 8.54
N ARG A 268 23.40 -6.79 7.68
CA ARG A 268 24.86 -6.94 7.64
C ARG A 268 25.61 -5.63 7.48
N SER A 269 26.85 -5.59 7.93
CA SER A 269 27.79 -4.50 7.67
C SER A 269 28.76 -4.90 6.55
N GLN A 270 28.99 -4.05 5.55
CA GLN A 270 29.83 -4.41 4.40
C GLN A 270 30.79 -3.30 3.93
N THR A 271 32.07 -3.66 3.80
CA THR A 271 33.18 -2.84 3.26
C THR A 271 33.26 -2.80 1.73
N TYR A 272 32.94 -3.91 1.05
CA TYR A 272 33.16 -4.09 -0.40
C TYR A 272 31.86 -4.06 -1.21
N SER A 273 31.97 -3.86 -2.53
CA SER A 273 30.81 -3.95 -3.43
C SER A 273 30.48 -5.42 -3.75
N SER A 274 29.20 -5.78 -3.63
CA SER A 274 28.68 -7.10 -3.99
C SER A 274 27.59 -6.95 -5.06
N LYS A 275 27.57 -7.86 -6.05
CA LYS A 275 26.56 -7.89 -7.11
C LYS A 275 25.12 -8.02 -6.57
N LYS A 276 24.95 -8.49 -5.33
CA LYS A 276 23.65 -8.58 -4.63
C LYS A 276 23.21 -7.26 -3.97
N VAL A 277 24.12 -6.32 -3.72
CA VAL A 277 23.82 -5.06 -3.02
C VAL A 277 23.52 -3.96 -4.03
N GLY A 278 22.29 -3.46 -4.01
CA GLY A 278 21.91 -2.22 -4.67
C GLY A 278 21.56 -1.15 -3.63
N VAL A 279 20.71 -0.20 -4.01
CA VAL A 279 20.07 0.73 -3.08
C VAL A 279 18.63 0.98 -3.52
N VAL A 280 17.69 1.06 -2.56
CA VAL A 280 16.31 1.53 -2.81
C VAL A 280 16.25 3.05 -2.65
N ALA A 281 15.21 3.67 -3.18
CA ALA A 281 14.85 5.03 -2.83
C ALA A 281 13.78 4.99 -1.72
N LEU A 282 13.94 5.83 -0.70
CA LEU A 282 12.93 6.12 0.31
C LEU A 282 12.66 7.63 0.37
N LYS A 283 11.41 8.02 0.61
CA LYS A 283 10.98 9.40 0.84
C LYS A 283 10.05 9.42 2.05
N HIS A 284 10.32 10.30 3.01
CA HIS A 284 9.36 10.64 4.06
C HIS A 284 8.31 11.58 3.49
N CYS A 285 7.05 11.18 3.58
CA CYS A 285 5.95 12.06 3.21
C CYS A 285 5.62 12.98 4.38
N HIS A 286 5.39 14.25 4.05
CA HIS A 286 4.77 15.20 4.96
C HIS A 286 3.24 15.04 4.89
N PRO A 287 2.50 15.32 5.97
CA PRO A 287 1.04 15.39 5.90
C PRO A 287 0.61 16.44 4.87
N ASP A 288 -0.44 16.15 4.10
CA ASP A 288 -1.02 17.08 3.13
C ASP A 288 -1.74 18.23 3.86
N ILE A 289 -0.99 19.30 4.19
CA ILE A 289 -1.49 20.51 4.90
C ILE A 289 -2.62 21.22 4.10
N SER A 290 -2.81 20.87 2.83
CA SER A 290 -3.88 21.35 1.96
C SER A 290 -5.27 20.81 2.29
N PHE A 291 -5.41 19.70 3.02
CA PHE A 291 -6.70 19.14 3.39
C PHE A 291 -7.12 19.63 4.78
N ASP A 292 -7.91 20.72 4.84
CA ASP A 292 -8.51 21.21 6.07
C ASP A 292 -9.76 20.38 6.43
N PRO A 293 -9.73 19.55 7.49
CA PRO A 293 -10.88 18.78 7.91
C PRO A 293 -12.00 19.66 8.46
N LEU A 294 -11.77 20.91 8.89
CA LEU A 294 -12.80 21.71 9.56
C LEU A 294 -13.99 22.12 8.65
N ASN A 295 -13.93 21.83 7.35
CA ASN A 295 -15.03 21.99 6.40
C ASN A 295 -15.71 20.66 6.00
N SER A 296 -15.29 19.52 6.56
CA SER A 296 -15.84 18.19 6.22
C SER A 296 -15.69 17.08 7.28
N GLY A 297 -15.04 17.36 8.42
CA GLY A 297 -14.46 16.35 9.32
C GLY A 297 -15.48 15.55 10.10
N ASP A 298 -16.51 16.23 10.62
CA ASP A 298 -17.64 15.59 11.34
C ASP A 298 -18.30 14.52 10.46
N TYR A 299 -18.36 14.73 9.14
CA TYR A 299 -18.87 13.74 8.18
C TYR A 299 -17.89 12.57 7.99
N TRP A 300 -16.60 12.81 7.72
CA TRP A 300 -15.72 11.72 7.27
C TRP A 300 -15.12 10.85 8.37
N GLU A 301 -14.91 11.36 9.59
CA GLU A 301 -14.68 10.45 10.73
C GLU A 301 -15.92 9.62 11.03
N GLU A 302 -17.10 10.21 10.88
CA GLU A 302 -18.37 9.51 11.01
C GLU A 302 -18.74 8.70 9.75
N ILE A 303 -17.99 8.74 8.63
CA ILE A 303 -18.05 7.75 7.51
C ILE A 303 -17.19 6.53 7.84
N ILE A 304 -16.00 6.79 8.39
CA ILE A 304 -15.06 5.75 8.85
C ILE A 304 -15.65 5.00 10.07
N LYS A 305 -16.71 5.56 10.69
CA LYS A 305 -17.56 4.92 11.69
C LYS A 305 -18.97 4.51 11.18
N GLU A 306 -19.73 5.32 10.40
CA GLU A 306 -21.16 5.06 10.07
C GLU A 306 -21.82 5.65 8.77
N ASN A 307 -21.63 6.92 8.32
CA ASN A 307 -21.89 7.60 7.00
C ASN A 307 -23.03 8.69 6.85
N SER A 308 -22.80 10.00 7.15
CA SER A 308 -23.58 11.19 6.63
C SER A 308 -22.97 12.58 7.02
N THR A 309 -22.98 13.76 6.34
CA THR A 309 -23.24 14.33 4.96
C THR A 309 -22.80 15.85 4.94
N ILE A 310 -22.40 16.69 3.93
CA ILE A 310 -21.95 16.74 2.49
C ILE A 310 -21.38 18.19 2.19
N ASN A 311 -20.26 18.42 1.43
CA ASN A 311 -20.06 19.61 0.52
C ASN A 311 -18.79 19.61 -0.40
N ASN A 312 -18.69 20.57 -1.35
CA ASN A 312 -17.88 20.44 -2.61
C ASN A 312 -16.86 21.57 -2.92
N HIS A 313 -15.73 21.24 -3.60
CA HIS A 313 -15.18 21.99 -4.76
C HIS A 313 -14.20 21.17 -5.65
N TRP A 314 -13.81 21.72 -6.81
CA TRP A 314 -13.39 20.99 -8.02
C TRP A 314 -11.87 20.75 -8.21
N TRP A 315 -11.53 19.69 -8.97
CA TRP A 315 -10.35 19.60 -9.82
C TRP A 315 -10.67 18.86 -11.13
N GLU A 316 -10.16 19.35 -12.27
CA GLU A 316 -10.14 18.60 -13.54
C GLU A 316 -8.72 18.19 -13.89
N GLY A 317 -8.46 16.88 -13.92
CA GLY A 317 -7.19 16.30 -14.36
C GLY A 317 -7.39 14.96 -15.03
N GLU A 318 -6.87 14.78 -16.25
CA GLU A 318 -7.02 13.53 -16.98
C GLU A 318 -6.14 12.41 -16.40
N ILE A 319 -6.68 11.65 -15.45
CA ILE A 319 -6.09 10.38 -15.04
C ILE A 319 -6.42 9.32 -16.10
N ILE A 320 -5.64 9.30 -17.19
CA ILE A 320 -5.70 8.24 -18.20
C ILE A 320 -5.01 6.99 -17.64
N TYR A 321 -5.80 6.14 -16.97
CA TYR A 321 -5.41 4.76 -16.73
C TYR A 321 -5.58 3.96 -18.04
N ASP A 322 -4.47 3.76 -18.75
CA ASP A 322 -4.43 2.88 -19.92
C ASP A 322 -4.53 1.40 -19.47
N TYR A 323 -5.79 0.94 -19.34
CA TYR A 323 -6.17 -0.45 -19.09
C TYR A 323 -6.94 -0.98 -20.31
N SER A 324 -6.22 -1.57 -21.26
CA SER A 324 -6.83 -2.30 -22.37
C SER A 324 -7.40 -3.64 -21.89
N TRP A 325 -8.73 -3.76 -21.94
CA TRP A 325 -9.49 -5.00 -21.71
C TRP A 325 -10.52 -5.22 -22.81
N GLY A 326 -10.68 -6.47 -23.23
CA GLY A 326 -11.88 -6.91 -23.96
C GLY A 326 -13.00 -7.28 -22.98
N GLU A 327 -14.24 -7.26 -23.46
CA GLU A 327 -15.43 -7.79 -22.76
C GLU A 327 -15.77 -7.11 -21.41
N GLY A 328 -15.93 -5.77 -21.43
CA GLY A 328 -16.12 -4.96 -20.22
C GLY A 328 -17.50 -4.99 -19.54
N GLU A 329 -18.62 -5.10 -20.28
CA GLU A 329 -19.96 -4.86 -19.69
C GLU A 329 -20.38 -5.90 -18.63
N ILE A 330 -20.17 -7.20 -18.91
CA ILE A 330 -20.64 -8.28 -18.02
C ILE A 330 -19.89 -8.27 -16.67
N VAL A 331 -18.60 -7.93 -16.68
CA VAL A 331 -17.75 -7.91 -15.47
C VAL A 331 -18.20 -6.81 -14.49
N ILE A 332 -18.67 -5.68 -15.01
CA ILE A 332 -19.03 -4.50 -14.19
C ILE A 332 -20.37 -4.72 -13.45
N ASP A 333 -21.38 -5.32 -14.10
CA ASP A 333 -22.65 -5.66 -13.45
C ASP A 333 -22.45 -6.67 -12.31
N HIS A 334 -21.63 -7.71 -12.50
CA HIS A 334 -21.28 -8.64 -11.43
C HIS A 334 -20.55 -7.95 -10.26
N ALA A 335 -19.50 -7.18 -10.52
CA ALA A 335 -18.75 -6.51 -9.47
C ALA A 335 -19.59 -5.45 -8.72
N TRP A 336 -20.51 -4.77 -9.41
CA TRP A 336 -21.47 -3.84 -8.80
C TRP A 336 -22.47 -4.58 -7.90
N ARG A 337 -23.06 -5.68 -8.36
CA ARG A 337 -23.98 -6.50 -7.54
C ARG A 337 -23.28 -7.03 -6.29
N ASP A 338 -22.06 -7.55 -6.41
CA ASP A 338 -21.32 -8.09 -5.27
C ASP A 338 -20.98 -6.99 -4.24
N ALA A 339 -20.65 -5.77 -4.70
CA ALA A 339 -20.41 -4.63 -3.81
C ALA A 339 -21.69 -4.11 -3.13
N VAL A 340 -22.81 -4.03 -3.85
CA VAL A 340 -24.13 -3.70 -3.27
C VAL A 340 -24.53 -4.75 -2.24
N ASN A 341 -24.30 -6.04 -2.53
CA ASN A 341 -24.58 -7.13 -1.60
C ASN A 341 -23.67 -7.06 -0.35
N ASP A 342 -22.39 -6.69 -0.50
CA ASP A 342 -21.48 -6.58 0.65
C ASP A 342 -21.78 -5.35 1.52
N TRP A 343 -22.04 -4.19 0.91
CA TRP A 343 -22.52 -2.99 1.58
C TRP A 343 -23.82 -3.26 2.36
N HIS A 344 -24.80 -3.90 1.71
CA HIS A 344 -26.08 -4.25 2.35
C HIS A 344 -25.89 -5.24 3.51
N ARG A 345 -25.01 -6.25 3.39
CA ARG A 345 -24.69 -7.17 4.51
C ARG A 345 -24.07 -6.43 5.70
N ARG A 346 -23.15 -5.49 5.46
CA ARG A 346 -22.52 -4.68 6.53
C ARG A 346 -23.54 -3.78 7.20
N PHE A 347 -24.35 -3.06 6.42
CA PHE A 347 -25.38 -2.15 6.91
C PHE A 347 -26.35 -2.84 7.88
N TRP A 348 -26.87 -4.01 7.52
CA TRP A 348 -27.76 -4.77 8.40
C TRP A 348 -27.03 -5.42 9.60
N ALA A 349 -25.78 -5.87 9.44
CA ALA A 349 -25.00 -6.41 10.56
C ALA A 349 -24.67 -5.37 11.65
N MET A 350 -24.76 -4.07 11.34
CA MET A 350 -24.66 -2.96 12.30
C MET A 350 -26.02 -2.52 12.86
N SER A 351 -27.13 -3.04 12.31
CA SER A 351 -28.50 -2.74 12.77
C SER A 351 -29.01 -3.68 13.86
N ASP A 352 -28.28 -4.78 14.14
CA ASP A 352 -28.59 -5.81 15.14
C ASP A 352 -27.77 -5.63 16.45
N VAL A 353 -27.23 -4.43 16.70
CA VAL A 353 -26.39 -4.05 17.87
C VAL A 353 -27.01 -2.91 18.67
#